data_AF-A0A2T2RF09-F1
#
_entry.id   AF-A0A2T2RF09-F1
#
_cell.length_a   1.000
_cell.length_b   1.000
_cell.length_c   1.000
_cell.angle_alpha   90.00
_cell.angle_beta   90.00
_cell.angle_gamma   90.00
#
_symmetry.space_group_name_H-M   'P 1'
#
loop_
_entity.id
_entity.type
_entity.pdbx_description
1 polymer ?
#
loop_
_entity_poly.entity_id
_entity_poly.type
_entity_poly.pdbx_seq_one_letter_code
_entity_poly.pdbx_strand_id
1 'polypeptide(L)'
;MLRSTSRRLAAAAPEGVPLARDLVRAGLGRVFGPPPFDTRRDPGDPGLFGPGSASWRVVAEPAAIAGGVRALLVQLLHPLAMAGVADHSQFRDDPLGRLQRTSGYVTTTTFGSTREALAVAGVVRRTHAQVGGVAPDGRPYAADDPHLLAWVSIALTSSFLATDRAYAPRPVDEAAADAFVAEQSRAAALLDPRLDLDALEADADARTALRRGELS
;
A
#
# COMPACT_ATOMS: atom_id res chain seq x y z
N MET A 1 -45.12 -22.87 -7.35
CA MET A 1 -44.45 -23.40 -6.14
C MET A 1 -43.09 -22.71 -5.90
N LEU A 2 -43.01 -21.36 -5.96
CA LEU A 2 -41.75 -20.59 -5.92
C LEU A 2 -41.89 -19.24 -5.14
N ARG A 3 -42.84 -19.15 -4.19
CA ARG A 3 -43.04 -17.94 -3.35
C ARG A 3 -42.84 -18.17 -1.85
N SER A 4 -42.40 -19.36 -1.43
CA SER A 4 -42.36 -19.77 -0.01
C SER A 4 -40.98 -19.63 0.64
N THR A 5 -39.90 -19.58 -0.14
CA THR A 5 -38.52 -19.59 0.40
C THR A 5 -38.01 -18.20 0.83
N SER A 6 -38.50 -17.11 0.24
CA SER A 6 -38.07 -15.74 0.61
C SER A 6 -38.56 -15.26 1.97
N ARG A 7 -39.63 -15.84 2.54
CA ARG A 7 -40.13 -15.41 3.86
C ARG A 7 -39.39 -16.02 5.05
N ARG A 8 -38.64 -17.12 4.86
CA ARG A 8 -37.91 -17.77 5.97
C ARG A 8 -36.54 -17.14 6.26
N LEU A 9 -35.92 -16.44 5.30
CA LEU A 9 -34.66 -15.73 5.52
C LEU A 9 -34.85 -14.38 6.23
N ALA A 10 -35.99 -13.71 6.01
CA ALA A 10 -36.31 -12.44 6.67
C ALA A 10 -36.72 -12.60 8.14
N ALA A 11 -37.20 -13.79 8.54
CA ALA A 11 -37.66 -14.06 9.91
C ALA A 11 -36.52 -14.44 10.89
N ALA A 12 -35.31 -14.70 10.39
CA ALA A 12 -34.14 -15.04 11.22
C ALA A 12 -33.31 -13.81 11.64
N ALA A 13 -33.78 -12.60 11.35
CA ALA A 13 -33.06 -11.36 11.63
C ALA A 13 -33.67 -10.51 12.78
N PRO A 14 -33.71 -10.99 14.03
CA PRO A 14 -33.59 -10.08 15.17
C PRO A 14 -32.13 -9.68 15.45
N GLU A 15 -31.13 -10.38 14.88
CA GLU A 15 -29.69 -10.18 15.17
C GLU A 15 -28.83 -9.92 13.90
N GLY A 16 -29.46 -9.59 12.76
CA GLY A 16 -28.87 -9.75 11.41
C GLY A 16 -27.98 -8.63 10.87
N VAL A 17 -27.78 -7.52 11.58
CA VAL A 17 -26.90 -6.42 11.12
C VAL A 17 -25.57 -6.39 11.88
N PRO A 18 -25.51 -6.58 13.21
CA PRO A 18 -24.25 -6.68 13.94
C PRO A 18 -23.42 -7.88 13.52
N LEU A 19 -24.02 -9.08 13.37
CA LEU A 19 -23.31 -10.29 12.95
C LEU A 19 -22.69 -10.14 11.55
N ALA A 20 -23.42 -9.56 10.60
CA ALA A 20 -22.90 -9.29 9.26
C ALA A 20 -21.75 -8.26 9.31
N ARG A 21 -21.87 -7.22 10.14
CA ARG A 21 -20.80 -6.23 10.36
C ARG A 21 -19.57 -6.83 11.03
N ASP A 22 -19.75 -7.75 11.97
CA ASP A 22 -18.65 -8.44 12.65
C ASP A 22 -17.94 -9.44 11.74
N LEU A 23 -18.68 -10.13 10.86
CA LEU A 23 -18.11 -11.00 9.83
C LEU A 23 -17.34 -10.18 8.78
N VAL A 24 -17.87 -9.03 8.35
CA VAL A 24 -17.16 -8.11 7.44
C VAL A 24 -15.92 -7.53 8.13
N ARG A 25 -16.03 -7.09 9.39
CA ARG A 25 -14.90 -6.56 10.19
C ARG A 25 -13.84 -7.64 10.42
N ALA A 26 -14.22 -8.86 10.75
CA ALA A 26 -13.30 -9.99 10.92
C ALA A 26 -12.65 -10.39 9.58
N GLY A 27 -13.39 -10.29 8.47
CA GLY A 27 -12.87 -10.50 7.12
C GLY A 27 -11.83 -9.44 6.73
N LEU A 28 -12.15 -8.15 6.90
CA LEU A 28 -11.22 -7.04 6.68
C LEU A 28 -10.00 -7.13 7.62
N GLY A 29 -10.21 -7.46 8.89
CA GLY A 29 -9.13 -7.65 9.87
C GLY A 29 -8.23 -8.84 9.57
N ARG A 30 -8.75 -9.92 8.98
CA ARG A 30 -7.92 -11.05 8.47
C ARG A 30 -7.15 -10.68 7.21
N VAL A 31 -7.71 -9.84 6.34
CA VAL A 31 -7.07 -9.45 5.08
C VAL A 31 -6.03 -8.37 5.30
N PHE A 32 -6.26 -7.42 6.23
CA PHE A 32 -5.42 -6.23 6.42
C PHE A 32 -4.67 -6.19 7.75
N GLY A 33 -5.01 -7.05 8.73
CA GLY A 33 -4.46 -6.98 10.07
C GLY A 33 -4.95 -5.77 10.88
N PRO A 34 -4.54 -5.63 12.15
CA PRO A 34 -4.65 -4.34 12.86
C PRO A 34 -3.78 -3.29 12.13
N PRO A 35 -4.12 -1.98 12.23
CA PRO A 35 -3.30 -0.95 11.61
C PRO A 35 -1.85 -1.09 12.11
N PRO A 36 -0.86 -1.22 11.21
CA PRO A 36 0.53 -1.48 11.59
C PRO A 36 1.28 -0.23 12.06
N PHE A 37 0.55 0.81 12.45
CA PHE A 37 1.05 2.10 12.93
C PHE A 37 0.27 2.51 14.18
N ASP A 38 0.93 3.24 15.08
CA ASP A 38 0.36 3.73 16.33
C ASP A 38 -0.09 5.18 16.18
N THR A 39 -1.40 5.41 16.15
CA THR A 39 -2.00 6.73 16.00
C THR A 39 -1.71 7.70 17.15
N ARG A 40 -1.11 7.23 18.25
CA ARG A 40 -0.69 8.05 19.39
C ARG A 40 0.80 8.38 19.37
N ARG A 41 1.56 7.77 18.47
CA ARG A 41 3.00 7.99 18.33
C ARG A 41 3.26 9.35 17.66
N ASP A 42 4.34 10.00 18.06
CA ASP A 42 4.79 11.31 17.54
C ASP A 42 3.67 12.39 17.45
N PRO A 43 3.10 12.83 18.59
CA PRO A 43 2.00 13.80 18.59
C PRO A 43 2.34 15.09 17.84
N GLY A 44 1.46 15.49 16.91
CA GLY A 44 1.62 16.68 16.08
C GLY A 44 2.38 16.47 14.76
N ASP A 45 2.92 15.26 14.52
CA ASP A 45 3.44 14.90 13.21
C ASP A 45 2.27 14.52 12.27
N PRO A 46 2.07 15.22 11.13
CA PRO A 46 0.96 14.93 10.23
C PRO A 46 1.16 13.66 9.40
N GLY A 47 2.34 13.03 9.45
CA GLY A 47 2.73 11.98 8.52
C GLY A 47 3.37 12.52 7.25
N LEU A 48 3.69 11.61 6.32
CA LEU A 48 4.33 11.96 5.05
C LEU A 48 3.45 12.86 4.17
N PHE A 49 2.13 12.68 4.23
CA PHE A 49 1.17 13.39 3.39
C PHE A 49 0.18 14.27 4.17
N GLY A 50 -0.28 13.81 5.34
CA GLY A 50 -1.21 14.58 6.17
C GLY A 50 -2.70 14.33 5.88
N PRO A 51 -3.57 14.51 6.90
CA PRO A 51 -5.01 14.54 6.69
C PRO A 51 -5.41 15.57 5.63
N GLY A 52 -6.27 15.17 4.69
CA GLY A 52 -6.74 16.03 3.60
C GLY A 52 -5.91 15.95 2.31
N SER A 53 -4.79 15.22 2.33
CA SER A 53 -4.00 14.95 1.13
C SER A 53 -4.74 14.06 0.12
N ALA A 54 -4.25 14.03 -1.11
CA ALA A 54 -4.83 13.15 -2.13
C ALA A 54 -4.63 11.67 -1.80
N SER A 55 -3.48 11.28 -1.24
CA SER A 55 -3.19 9.93 -0.76
C SER A 55 -4.09 9.52 0.39
N TRP A 56 -4.37 10.41 1.35
CA TRP A 56 -5.35 10.13 2.39
C TRP A 56 -6.73 9.86 1.80
N ARG A 57 -7.15 10.64 0.80
CA ARG A 57 -8.44 10.45 0.14
C ARG A 57 -8.50 9.14 -0.64
N VAL A 58 -7.54 8.88 -1.53
CA VAL A 58 -7.55 7.71 -2.43
C VAL A 58 -7.38 6.40 -1.66
N VAL A 59 -6.45 6.35 -0.70
CA VAL A 59 -6.11 5.09 0.01
C VAL A 59 -7.16 4.74 1.08
N ALA A 60 -7.88 5.73 1.61
CA ALA A 60 -8.96 5.48 2.59
C ALA A 60 -10.25 4.94 1.96
N GLU A 61 -10.42 5.08 0.64
CA GLU A 61 -11.60 4.57 -0.06
C GLU A 61 -11.57 3.03 -0.13
N PRO A 62 -12.72 2.33 0.06
CA PRO A 62 -12.78 0.87 -0.12
C PRO A 62 -12.30 0.39 -1.50
N ALA A 63 -12.38 1.26 -2.52
CA ALA A 63 -11.84 1.02 -3.86
C ALA A 63 -10.34 0.69 -3.85
N ALA A 64 -9.58 1.20 -2.88
CA ALA A 64 -8.15 0.94 -2.73
C ALA A 64 -7.84 -0.55 -2.53
N ILE A 65 -8.76 -1.35 -1.99
CA ILE A 65 -8.59 -2.81 -1.87
C ILE A 65 -8.43 -3.44 -3.26
N ALA A 66 -9.31 -3.08 -4.20
CA ALA A 66 -9.20 -3.52 -5.58
C ALA A 66 -7.91 -2.97 -6.22
N GLY A 67 -7.52 -1.74 -5.87
CA GLY A 67 -6.27 -1.12 -6.31
C GLY A 67 -5.04 -1.92 -5.89
N GLY A 68 -4.98 -2.37 -4.64
CA GLY A 68 -3.91 -3.21 -4.12
C GLY A 68 -3.81 -4.55 -4.87
N VAL A 69 -4.95 -5.23 -5.08
CA VAL A 69 -4.98 -6.50 -5.84
C VAL A 69 -4.52 -6.28 -7.28
N ARG A 70 -5.02 -5.24 -7.95
CA ARG A 70 -4.60 -4.87 -9.32
C ARG A 70 -3.09 -4.56 -9.36
N ALA A 71 -2.58 -3.83 -8.38
CA ALA A 71 -1.16 -3.49 -8.30
C ALA A 71 -0.29 -4.75 -8.28
N LEU A 72 -0.66 -5.72 -7.44
CA LEU A 72 0.06 -6.99 -7.39
C LEU A 72 0.07 -7.67 -8.76
N LEU A 73 -1.07 -7.75 -9.45
CA LEU A 73 -1.14 -8.38 -10.78
C LEU A 73 -0.31 -7.63 -11.85
N VAL A 74 -0.36 -6.30 -11.86
CA VAL A 74 0.39 -5.48 -12.81
C VAL A 74 1.89 -5.58 -12.55
N GLN A 75 2.33 -5.63 -11.29
CA GLN A 75 3.75 -5.79 -10.94
C GLN A 75 4.34 -7.07 -11.54
N LEU A 76 3.54 -8.15 -11.58
CA LEU A 76 3.90 -9.44 -12.18
C LEU A 76 4.04 -9.41 -13.72
N LEU A 77 3.80 -8.29 -14.37
CA LEU A 77 4.03 -8.17 -15.82
C LEU A 77 5.49 -7.83 -16.17
N HIS A 78 6.31 -7.43 -15.20
CA HIS A 78 7.73 -7.19 -15.45
C HIS A 78 8.55 -8.46 -15.20
N PRO A 79 9.33 -8.95 -16.18
CA PRO A 79 9.99 -10.26 -16.10
C PRO A 79 10.95 -10.38 -14.93
N LEU A 80 11.72 -9.34 -14.62
CA LEU A 80 12.65 -9.35 -13.49
C LEU A 80 11.95 -9.23 -12.12
N ALA A 81 10.85 -8.47 -12.04
CA ALA A 81 10.05 -8.41 -10.82
C ALA A 81 9.39 -9.77 -10.55
N MET A 82 8.93 -10.44 -11.62
CA MET A 82 8.44 -11.81 -11.55
C MET A 82 9.49 -12.80 -11.09
N ALA A 83 10.72 -12.71 -11.61
CA ALA A 83 11.81 -13.57 -11.17
C ALA A 83 12.04 -13.42 -9.65
N GLY A 84 12.14 -12.17 -9.16
CA GLY A 84 12.26 -11.91 -7.73
C GLY A 84 11.10 -12.48 -6.90
N VAL A 85 9.85 -12.36 -7.38
CA VAL A 85 8.70 -12.97 -6.70
C VAL A 85 8.75 -14.50 -6.74
N ALA A 86 9.11 -15.10 -7.88
CA ALA A 86 9.15 -16.55 -8.06
C ALA A 86 10.23 -17.20 -7.18
N ASP A 87 11.38 -16.54 -7.04
CA ASP A 87 12.55 -17.08 -6.35
C ASP A 87 12.50 -16.83 -4.83
N HIS A 88 11.92 -15.69 -4.39
CA HIS A 88 12.03 -15.23 -3.00
C HIS A 88 10.71 -15.08 -2.25
N SER A 89 9.57 -15.30 -2.90
CA SER A 89 8.27 -15.20 -2.24
C SER A 89 7.65 -16.57 -2.02
N GLN A 90 7.16 -16.81 -0.80
CA GLN A 90 6.16 -17.84 -0.54
C GLN A 90 4.79 -17.46 -1.11
N PHE A 91 4.71 -16.83 -2.29
CA PHE A 91 3.44 -16.35 -2.84
C PHE A 91 2.43 -17.49 -3.06
N ARG A 92 2.91 -18.69 -3.40
CA ARG A 92 2.07 -19.88 -3.59
C ARG A 92 1.51 -20.41 -2.28
N ASP A 93 2.28 -20.33 -1.20
CA ASP A 93 1.96 -20.95 0.10
C ASP A 93 1.37 -19.94 1.10
N ASP A 94 1.71 -18.66 0.97
CA ASP A 94 1.30 -17.50 1.79
C ASP A 94 0.97 -16.25 0.94
N PRO A 95 -0.05 -16.31 0.06
CA PRO A 95 -0.50 -15.15 -0.71
C PRO A 95 -1.08 -14.05 0.18
N LEU A 96 -1.74 -14.44 1.28
CA LEU A 96 -2.37 -13.51 2.22
C LEU A 96 -1.35 -12.74 3.05
N GLY A 97 -0.31 -13.38 3.58
CA GLY A 97 0.74 -12.69 4.31
C GLY A 97 1.56 -11.77 3.40
N ARG A 98 1.75 -12.11 2.11
CA ARG A 98 2.33 -11.18 1.13
C ARG A 98 1.47 -9.92 0.97
N LEU A 99 0.16 -10.09 0.81
CA LEU A 99 -0.78 -8.97 0.71
C LEU A 99 -0.76 -8.10 1.97
N GLN A 100 -0.73 -8.73 3.16
CA GLN A 100 -0.65 -8.03 4.44
C GLN A 100 0.63 -7.18 4.56
N ARG A 101 1.80 -7.70 4.15
CA ARG A 101 3.07 -6.94 4.19
C ARG A 101 3.03 -5.70 3.29
N THR A 102 2.52 -5.83 2.06
CA THR A 102 2.36 -4.69 1.16
C THR A 102 1.33 -3.70 1.69
N SER A 103 0.19 -4.19 2.18
CA SER A 103 -0.83 -3.33 2.80
C SER A 103 -0.29 -2.59 4.01
N GLY A 104 0.57 -3.23 4.82
CA GLY A 104 1.17 -2.61 5.98
C GLY A 104 2.12 -1.48 5.59
N TYR A 105 2.97 -1.69 4.58
CA TYR A 105 3.80 -0.62 4.04
C TYR A 105 2.95 0.57 3.54
N VAL A 106 1.93 0.31 2.71
CA VAL A 106 1.07 1.36 2.15
C VAL A 106 0.34 2.13 3.26
N THR A 107 -0.32 1.41 4.17
CA THR A 107 -1.10 2.06 5.23
C THR A 107 -0.22 2.82 6.23
N THR A 108 0.95 2.30 6.62
CA THR A 108 1.88 3.02 7.49
C THR A 108 2.47 4.26 6.80
N THR A 109 2.86 4.17 5.53
CA THR A 109 3.40 5.35 4.80
C THR A 109 2.34 6.41 4.51
N THR A 110 1.06 6.03 4.35
CA THR A 110 -0.04 6.98 4.14
C THR A 110 -0.55 7.59 5.45
N PHE A 111 -0.82 6.77 6.47
CA PHE A 111 -1.59 7.19 7.66
C PHE A 111 -0.76 7.28 8.94
N GLY A 112 0.45 6.72 8.96
CA GLY A 112 1.37 6.82 10.09
C GLY A 112 2.10 8.17 10.14
N SER A 113 2.81 8.39 11.25
CA SER A 113 3.72 9.54 11.40
C SER A 113 4.89 9.48 10.40
N THR A 114 5.58 10.62 10.20
CA THR A 114 6.75 10.66 9.31
C THR A 114 7.82 9.66 9.75
N ARG A 115 8.03 9.50 11.07
CA ARG A 115 8.99 8.54 11.61
C ARG A 115 8.59 7.09 11.36
N GLU A 116 7.30 6.76 11.49
CA GLU A 116 6.82 5.42 11.17
C GLU A 116 6.96 5.10 9.68
N ALA A 117 6.72 6.08 8.79
CA ALA A 117 6.96 5.94 7.36
C ALA A 117 8.44 5.66 7.04
N LEU A 118 9.38 6.37 7.68
CA LEU A 118 10.82 6.11 7.53
C LEU A 118 11.20 4.72 8.07
N ALA A 119 10.68 4.35 9.25
CA ALA A 119 10.98 3.07 9.89
C ALA A 119 10.50 1.88 9.03
N VAL A 120 9.27 1.93 8.50
CA VAL A 120 8.74 0.87 7.64
C VAL A 120 9.50 0.80 6.31
N ALA A 121 9.91 1.94 5.74
CA ALA A 121 10.76 1.97 4.54
C ALA A 121 12.12 1.33 4.81
N GLY A 122 12.73 1.59 5.96
CA GLY A 122 13.97 0.94 6.39
C GLY A 122 13.85 -0.59 6.50
N VAL A 123 12.72 -1.10 7.03
CA VAL A 123 12.44 -2.54 7.07
C VAL A 123 12.36 -3.13 5.66
N VAL A 124 11.63 -2.47 4.75
CA VAL A 124 11.48 -2.91 3.36
C VAL A 124 12.84 -2.89 2.64
N ARG A 125 13.63 -1.83 2.79
CA ARG A 125 14.99 -1.74 2.20
C ARG A 125 15.90 -2.87 2.65
N ARG A 126 15.93 -3.19 3.95
CA ARG A 126 16.72 -4.33 4.46
C ARG A 126 16.28 -5.66 3.85
N THR A 127 14.98 -5.82 3.61
CA THR A 127 14.44 -7.01 2.95
C THR A 127 14.83 -7.04 1.48
N HIS A 128 14.68 -5.93 0.75
CA HIS A 128 15.01 -5.84 -0.67
C HIS A 128 16.49 -6.06 -0.95
N ALA A 129 17.38 -5.58 -0.08
CA ALA A 129 18.83 -5.78 -0.21
C ALA A 129 19.26 -7.27 -0.20
N GLN A 130 18.39 -8.17 0.29
CA GLN A 130 18.62 -9.61 0.30
C GLN A 130 17.97 -10.34 -0.89
N VAL A 131 17.19 -9.64 -1.71
CA VAL A 131 16.42 -10.22 -2.82
C VAL A 131 17.11 -9.88 -4.13
N GLY A 132 17.83 -10.87 -4.67
CA GLY A 132 18.48 -10.78 -5.96
C GLY A 132 18.72 -12.15 -6.57
N GLY A 133 19.05 -12.19 -7.85
CA GLY A 133 19.25 -13.44 -8.58
C GLY A 133 19.46 -13.23 -10.08
N VAL A 134 19.25 -14.30 -10.84
CA VAL A 134 19.33 -14.30 -12.31
C VAL A 134 18.03 -14.86 -12.86
N ALA A 135 17.36 -14.08 -13.70
CA ALA A 135 16.10 -14.47 -14.33
C ALA A 135 16.31 -15.60 -15.37
N PRO A 136 15.25 -16.33 -15.77
CA PRO A 136 15.36 -17.41 -16.77
C PRO A 136 15.94 -17.00 -18.13
N ASP A 137 15.89 -15.70 -18.46
CA ASP A 137 16.47 -15.13 -19.67
C ASP A 137 17.95 -14.71 -19.51
N GLY A 138 18.57 -15.02 -18.37
CA GLY A 138 19.98 -14.77 -18.07
C GLY A 138 20.29 -13.39 -17.51
N ARG A 139 19.30 -12.49 -17.38
CA ARG A 139 19.53 -11.15 -16.82
C ARG A 139 19.60 -11.19 -15.29
N PRO A 140 20.56 -10.48 -14.65
CA PRO A 140 20.55 -10.31 -13.22
C PRO A 140 19.38 -9.42 -12.79
N TYR A 141 18.87 -9.64 -11.57
CA TYR A 141 17.90 -8.75 -10.94
C TYR A 141 18.29 -8.50 -9.47
N ALA A 142 17.90 -7.33 -8.96
CA ALA A 142 17.98 -6.96 -7.55
C ALA A 142 16.72 -6.17 -7.19
N ALA A 143 16.08 -6.46 -6.06
CA ALA A 143 14.82 -5.82 -5.69
C ALA A 143 14.98 -4.34 -5.30
N ASP A 144 16.20 -3.91 -5.01
CA ASP A 144 16.58 -2.52 -4.76
C ASP A 144 17.08 -1.79 -6.02
N ASP A 145 17.02 -2.42 -7.19
CA ASP A 145 17.27 -1.77 -8.48
C ASP A 145 16.28 -0.60 -8.68
N PRO A 146 16.76 0.65 -8.91
CA PRO A 146 15.89 1.82 -9.03
C PRO A 146 14.84 1.72 -10.15
N HIS A 147 15.13 1.03 -11.25
CA HIS A 147 14.16 0.83 -12.33
C HIS A 147 13.06 -0.15 -11.90
N LEU A 148 13.39 -1.21 -11.16
CA LEU A 148 12.40 -2.12 -10.60
C LEU A 148 11.56 -1.46 -9.50
N LEU A 149 12.17 -0.68 -8.62
CA LEU A 149 11.47 0.12 -7.62
C LEU A 149 10.48 1.11 -8.27
N ALA A 150 10.92 1.80 -9.35
CA ALA A 150 10.06 2.70 -10.11
C ALA A 150 8.89 1.95 -10.76
N TRP A 151 9.13 0.81 -11.41
CA TRP A 151 8.07 -0.03 -11.98
C TRP A 151 7.02 -0.42 -10.93
N VAL A 152 7.46 -0.94 -9.79
CA VAL A 152 6.57 -1.39 -8.70
C VAL A 152 5.74 -0.22 -8.16
N SER A 153 6.38 0.94 -7.99
CA SER A 153 5.74 2.15 -7.50
C SER A 153 4.71 2.70 -8.49
N ILE A 154 5.03 2.76 -9.78
CA ILE A 154 4.11 3.19 -10.85
C ILE A 154 2.93 2.22 -10.95
N ALA A 155 3.18 0.91 -10.90
CA ALA A 155 2.13 -0.11 -10.92
C ALA A 155 1.16 0.05 -9.74
N LEU A 156 1.69 0.36 -8.55
CA LEU A 156 0.89 0.61 -7.35
C LEU A 156 0.05 1.89 -7.48
N THR A 157 0.69 3.03 -7.75
CA THR A 157 0.03 4.35 -7.88
C THR A 157 -1.03 4.34 -8.98
N SER A 158 -0.69 3.81 -10.17
CA SER A 158 -1.66 3.74 -11.27
C SER A 158 -2.84 2.83 -10.97
N SER A 159 -2.64 1.77 -10.15
CA SER A 159 -3.72 0.87 -9.77
C SER A 159 -4.69 1.50 -8.78
N PHE A 160 -4.19 2.28 -7.83
CA PHE A 160 -5.06 3.04 -6.94
C PHE A 160 -5.90 4.06 -7.71
N LEU A 161 -5.30 4.85 -8.61
CA LEU A 161 -6.08 5.79 -9.43
C LEU A 161 -7.07 5.09 -10.39
N ALA A 162 -6.67 3.96 -10.98
CA ALA A 162 -7.57 3.21 -11.86
C ALA A 162 -8.82 2.72 -11.12
N THR A 163 -8.65 2.27 -9.87
CA THR A 163 -9.74 1.73 -9.06
C THR A 163 -10.55 2.81 -8.36
N ASP A 164 -9.94 3.92 -7.97
CA ASP A 164 -10.66 5.12 -7.54
C ASP A 164 -11.62 5.59 -8.64
N ARG A 165 -11.13 5.78 -9.87
CA ARG A 165 -11.96 6.17 -11.02
C ARG A 165 -13.09 5.19 -11.32
N ALA A 166 -12.83 3.89 -11.17
CA ALA A 166 -13.80 2.86 -11.50
C ALA A 166 -14.85 2.63 -10.41
N TYR A 167 -14.48 2.78 -9.13
CA TYR A 167 -15.27 2.24 -8.02
C TYR A 167 -15.46 3.19 -6.83
N ALA A 168 -14.71 4.30 -6.72
CA ALA A 168 -14.93 5.24 -5.63
C ALA A 168 -16.29 5.94 -5.81
N PRO A 169 -17.08 6.15 -4.74
CA PRO A 169 -18.34 6.89 -4.83
C PRO A 169 -18.16 8.33 -5.33
N ARG A 170 -17.00 8.93 -5.03
CA ARG A 170 -16.61 10.28 -5.46
C ARG A 170 -15.14 10.28 -5.85
N PRO A 171 -14.81 9.82 -7.07
CA PRO A 171 -13.44 9.77 -7.56
C PRO A 171 -12.75 11.13 -7.45
N VAL A 172 -11.43 11.10 -7.33
CA VAL A 172 -10.63 12.32 -7.36
C VAL A 172 -10.68 12.98 -8.74
N ASP A 173 -10.61 14.30 -8.77
CA ASP A 173 -10.42 15.04 -10.03
C ASP A 173 -8.96 14.93 -10.51
N GLU A 174 -8.68 15.52 -11.68
CA GLU A 174 -7.36 15.44 -12.30
C GLU A 174 -6.28 16.11 -11.45
N ALA A 175 -6.57 17.25 -10.82
CA ALA A 175 -5.64 17.95 -9.95
C ALA A 175 -5.29 17.11 -8.71
N ALA A 176 -6.26 16.46 -8.08
CA ALA A 176 -6.02 15.56 -6.96
C ALA A 176 -5.34 14.25 -7.42
N ALA A 177 -5.56 13.78 -8.66
CA ALA A 177 -4.82 12.65 -9.20
C ALA A 177 -3.33 12.99 -9.42
N ASP A 178 -3.01 14.19 -9.91
CA ASP A 178 -1.62 14.66 -10.04
C ASP A 178 -0.95 14.83 -8.67
N ALA A 179 -1.68 15.40 -7.70
CA ALA A 179 -1.22 15.50 -6.32
C ALA A 179 -0.94 14.11 -5.72
N PHE A 180 -1.81 13.13 -5.98
CA PHE A 180 -1.60 11.74 -5.55
C PHE A 180 -0.33 11.15 -6.16
N VAL A 181 -0.06 11.36 -7.44
CA VAL A 181 1.19 10.89 -8.07
C VAL A 181 2.42 11.53 -7.42
N ALA A 182 2.39 12.83 -7.16
CA ALA A 182 3.47 13.57 -6.49
C ALA A 182 3.65 13.20 -5.00
N GLU A 183 2.57 12.82 -4.31
CA GLU A 183 2.61 12.23 -2.98
C GLU A 183 3.27 10.84 -3.04
N GLN A 184 2.79 9.95 -3.90
CA GLN A 184 3.30 8.59 -3.99
C GLN A 184 4.76 8.52 -4.46
N SER A 185 5.26 9.48 -5.24
CA SER A 185 6.68 9.55 -5.62
C SER A 185 7.60 9.76 -4.41
N ARG A 186 7.15 10.50 -3.39
CA ARG A 186 7.90 10.67 -2.13
C ARG A 186 7.99 9.38 -1.34
N ALA A 187 6.90 8.63 -1.24
CA ALA A 187 6.93 7.30 -0.61
C ALA A 187 7.80 6.32 -1.41
N ALA A 188 7.79 6.39 -2.75
CA ALA A 188 8.66 5.58 -3.59
C ALA A 188 10.15 5.90 -3.36
N ALA A 189 10.49 7.19 -3.23
CA ALA A 189 11.86 7.64 -2.99
C ALA A 189 12.45 7.07 -1.69
N LEU A 190 11.63 6.83 -0.65
CA LEU A 190 12.09 6.22 0.61
C LEU A 190 12.68 4.81 0.43
N LEU A 191 12.32 4.10 -0.65
CA LEU A 191 12.83 2.77 -0.94
C LEU A 191 14.12 2.79 -1.77
N ASP A 192 14.49 3.94 -2.35
CA ASP A 192 15.68 4.05 -3.17
C ASP A 192 16.95 3.94 -2.30
N PRO A 193 17.88 3.02 -2.62
CA PRO A 193 19.09 2.85 -1.83
C PRO A 193 20.00 4.09 -1.82
N ARG A 194 19.86 4.97 -2.80
CA ARG A 194 20.65 6.21 -2.96
C ARG A 194 20.23 7.32 -1.99
N LEU A 195 19.03 7.22 -1.41
CA LEU A 195 18.56 8.14 -0.38
C LEU A 195 19.09 7.73 0.99
N ASP A 196 19.66 8.68 1.74
CA ASP A 196 20.09 8.45 3.12
C ASP A 196 18.90 8.58 4.09
N LEU A 197 18.32 7.44 4.46
CA LEU A 197 17.20 7.40 5.41
C LEU A 197 17.62 7.76 6.83
N ASP A 198 18.86 7.47 7.24
CA ASP A 198 19.33 7.73 8.59
C ASP A 198 19.54 9.25 8.77
N ALA A 199 20.03 9.94 7.73
CA ALA A 199 20.08 11.40 7.70
C ALA A 199 18.68 12.03 7.80
N LEU A 200 17.70 11.50 7.05
CA LEU A 200 16.30 11.94 7.14
C LEU A 200 15.71 11.68 8.54
N GLU A 201 16.04 10.56 9.18
CA GLU A 201 15.55 10.25 10.53
C GLU A 201 16.24 11.09 11.61
N ALA A 202 17.48 11.52 11.41
CA ALA A 202 18.19 12.39 12.34
C ALA A 202 17.72 13.85 12.26
N ASP A 203 17.43 14.36 11.05
CA ASP A 203 17.22 15.79 10.80
C ASP A 203 15.72 16.19 10.64
N ALA A 204 15.25 17.08 11.52
CA ALA A 204 13.88 17.59 11.51
C ALA A 204 13.56 18.50 10.31
N ASP A 205 14.53 19.25 9.83
CA ASP A 205 14.39 20.10 8.66
C ASP A 205 14.35 19.25 7.40
N ALA A 206 15.19 18.20 7.33
CA ALA A 206 15.15 17.24 6.24
C ALA A 206 13.81 16.47 6.18
N ARG A 207 13.23 16.08 7.33
CA ARG A 207 11.85 15.54 7.36
C ARG A 207 10.81 16.53 6.89
N THR A 208 10.99 17.82 7.21
CA THR A 208 10.08 18.86 6.75
C THR A 208 10.18 19.06 5.24
N ALA A 209 11.39 19.08 4.68
CA ALA A 209 11.64 19.14 3.24
C ALA A 209 11.04 17.93 2.51
N LEU A 210 11.22 16.71 3.05
CA LEU A 210 10.58 15.47 2.56
C LEU A 210 9.06 15.62 2.47
N ARG A 211 8.41 16.11 3.53
CA ARG A 211 6.95 16.34 3.55
C ARG A 211 6.49 17.40 2.57
N ARG A 212 7.34 18.37 2.23
CA ARG A 212 7.04 19.39 1.21
C ARG A 212 7.35 18.93 -0.22
N GLY A 213 8.02 17.78 -0.39
CA GLY A 213 8.47 17.30 -1.70
C GLY A 213 9.68 18.06 -2.24
N GLU A 214 10.48 18.63 -1.36
CA GLU A 214 11.67 19.43 -1.68
C GLU A 214 12.97 18.61 -1.60
N LEU A 215 12.88 17.28 -1.75
CA LEU A 215 14.07 16.43 -1.78
C LEU A 215 14.89 16.74 -3.04
N SER A 216 16.14 17.14 -2.86
CA SER A 216 17.15 17.36 -3.90
C SER A 216 17.85 16.09 -4.32
#